data_AF-A0A2V6S756-F1
#
_entry.id   AF-A0A2V6S756-F1
#
_cell.length_a   1.000
_cell.length_b   1.000
_cell.length_c   1.000
_cell.angle_alpha   90.00
_cell.angle_beta   90.00
_cell.angle_gamma   90.00
#
_symmetry.space_group_name_H-M   'P 1'
#
loop_
_entity.id
_entity.type
_entity.pdbx_description
1 polymer ?
#
loop_
_entity_poly.entity_id
_entity_poly.type
_entity_poly.pdbx_seq_one_letter_code
_entity_poly.pdbx_strand_id
1 'polypeptide(L)'
;LYHLNRGGIADVLQIAATPSSVHDVLDHLFYQAWRQGAIAVTGRLEPRFLQALSDKYCLFHRRGPWMLVSAKQPRLVQSFLNGDAFFSRFDGEWCLGY
;
A
#
# COMPACT_ATOMS: atom_id res chain seq x y z
N LEU A 1 0.82 -3.93 -7.87
CA LEU A 1 -0.05 -5.12 -7.85
C LEU A 1 -1.28 -4.83 -7.00
N TYR A 2 -2.47 -5.24 -7.44
CA TYR A 2 -3.70 -5.10 -6.67
C TYR A 2 -4.64 -6.30 -6.91
N HIS A 3 -5.57 -6.51 -5.98
CA HIS A 3 -6.64 -7.50 -6.08
C HIS A 3 -8.00 -6.79 -6.10
N LEU A 4 -8.81 -7.04 -7.12
CA LEU A 4 -10.16 -6.49 -7.22
C LEU A 4 -11.16 -7.45 -6.58
N ASN A 5 -11.85 -7.00 -5.53
CA ASN A 5 -12.86 -7.81 -4.86
C ASN A 5 -14.25 -7.69 -5.55
N ARG A 6 -15.17 -8.60 -5.21
CA ARG A 6 -16.54 -8.61 -5.76
C ARG A 6 -17.36 -7.36 -5.43
N GLY A 7 -16.95 -6.59 -4.42
CA GLY A 7 -17.56 -5.30 -4.05
C GLY A 7 -17.06 -4.12 -4.88
N GLY A 8 -16.20 -4.35 -5.87
CA GLY A 8 -15.63 -3.30 -6.71
C GLY A 8 -14.51 -2.51 -6.03
N ILE A 9 -13.97 -2.96 -4.90
CA ILE A 9 -12.84 -2.30 -4.25
C ILE A 9 -11.55 -3.00 -4.71
N ALA A 10 -10.64 -2.22 -5.29
CA ALA A 10 -9.31 -2.67 -5.68
C ALA A 10 -8.33 -2.47 -4.53
N ASP A 11 -7.90 -3.57 -3.94
CA ASP A 11 -6.94 -3.59 -2.85
C ASP A 11 -5.50 -3.68 -3.36
N VAL A 12 -4.76 -2.58 -3.26
CA VAL A 12 -3.34 -2.47 -3.62
C VAL A 12 -2.48 -3.29 -2.67
N LEU A 13 -1.88 -4.36 -3.17
CA LEU A 13 -1.02 -5.26 -2.39
C LEU A 13 0.39 -4.71 -2.28
N GLN A 14 0.85 -4.04 -3.33
CA GLN A 14 2.22 -3.58 -3.46
C GLN A 14 2.33 -2.46 -4.51
N ILE A 15 3.07 -1.40 -4.17
CA ILE A 15 3.52 -0.36 -5.11
C ILE A 15 5.04 -0.46 -5.24
N ALA A 16 5.52 -0.71 -6.45
CA ALA A 16 6.94 -0.73 -6.76
C ALA A 16 7.24 0.39 -7.75
N ALA A 17 7.80 1.49 -7.25
CA ALA A 17 8.12 2.67 -8.04
C ALA A 17 9.38 3.35 -7.53
N THR A 18 10.09 4.02 -8.44
CA THR A 18 11.15 4.96 -8.09
C THR A 18 10.55 6.34 -7.79
N PRO A 19 11.27 7.24 -7.10
CA PRO A 19 10.78 8.59 -6.83
C PRO A 19 10.38 9.37 -8.09
N SER A 20 11.06 9.14 -9.22
CA SER A 20 10.75 9.79 -10.50
C SER A 20 9.57 9.18 -11.24
N SER A 21 9.20 7.93 -10.94
CA SER A 21 8.16 7.18 -11.68
C SER A 21 6.88 6.96 -10.87
N VAL A 22 6.83 7.44 -9.62
CA VAL A 22 5.72 7.14 -8.71
C VAL A 22 4.39 7.70 -9.21
N HIS A 23 4.38 8.92 -9.74
CA HIS A 23 3.15 9.54 -10.27
C HIS A 23 2.60 8.74 -11.45
N ASP A 24 3.45 8.33 -12.39
CA ASP A 24 3.05 7.51 -13.54
C ASP A 24 2.51 6.14 -13.12
N VAL A 25 3.19 5.50 -12.15
CA VAL A 25 2.75 4.21 -11.61
C VAL A 25 1.38 4.33 -10.94
N LEU A 26 1.13 5.41 -10.19
CA LEU A 26 -0.17 5.67 -9.59
C LEU A 26 -1.25 5.91 -10.65
N ASP A 27 -0.96 6.70 -11.67
CA ASP A 27 -1.92 6.97 -12.77
C ASP A 27 -2.29 5.67 -13.50
N HIS A 28 -1.31 4.85 -13.84
CA HIS A 28 -1.56 3.54 -14.44
C HIS A 28 -2.35 2.63 -13.52
N LEU A 29 -2.03 2.60 -12.22
CA LEU A 29 -2.74 1.79 -11.24
C LEU A 29 -4.21 2.19 -11.13
N PHE A 30 -4.52 3.49 -11.01
CA PHE A 30 -5.89 3.98 -10.92
C PHE A 30 -6.67 3.74 -12.21
N TYR A 31 -6.04 4.01 -13.36
CA TYR A 31 -6.66 3.79 -14.65
C TYR A 31 -7.00 2.31 -14.89
N GLN A 32 -6.07 1.39 -14.58
CA GLN A 32 -6.31 -0.04 -14.72
C GLN A 32 -7.38 -0.55 -13.76
N ALA A 33 -7.36 -0.10 -12.50
CA ALA A 33 -8.38 -0.48 -11.53
C ALA A 33 -9.77 -0.01 -11.98
N TRP A 34 -9.89 1.25 -12.41
CA TRP A 34 -11.14 1.79 -12.94
C TRP A 34 -11.64 1.02 -14.17
N ARG A 35 -10.75 0.72 -15.13
CA ARG A 35 -11.08 -0.08 -16.31
C ARG A 35 -11.58 -1.47 -15.99
N GLN A 36 -11.15 -2.04 -14.87
CA GLN A 36 -11.61 -3.34 -14.39
C GLN A 36 -12.90 -3.27 -13.56
N GLY A 37 -13.48 -2.08 -13.40
CA GLY A 37 -14.74 -1.87 -12.68
C GLY A 37 -14.56 -1.53 -11.20
N ALA A 38 -13.36 -1.12 -10.78
CA ALA A 38 -13.16 -0.66 -9.41
C ALA A 38 -13.89 0.66 -9.15
N ILE A 39 -14.69 0.71 -8.09
CA ILE A 39 -15.35 1.92 -7.56
C ILE A 39 -14.46 2.67 -6.57
N ALA A 40 -13.49 1.97 -5.96
CA ALA A 40 -12.55 2.54 -5.03
C ALA A 40 -11.22 1.75 -5.07
N VAL A 41 -10.13 2.44 -4.76
CA VAL A 41 -8.80 1.83 -4.61
C VAL A 41 -8.36 2.03 -3.16
N THR A 42 -8.05 0.93 -2.48
CA THR A 42 -7.62 0.93 -1.08
C THR A 42 -6.24 0.30 -0.95
N GLY A 43 -5.40 0.85 -0.08
CA GLY A 43 -4.03 0.40 0.05
C GLY A 43 -3.41 0.82 1.37
N ARG A 44 -2.25 0.24 1.67
CA ARG A 44 -1.45 0.68 2.81
C ARG A 44 -0.75 1.98 2.46
N LEU A 45 -0.73 2.90 3.41
CA LEU A 45 0.06 4.12 3.30
C LEU A 45 1.53 3.80 3.57
N GLU A 46 2.40 4.06 2.60
CA GLU A 46 3.85 4.00 2.79
C GLU A 46 4.41 5.44 2.85
N PRO A 47 5.20 5.81 3.87
CA PRO A 47 5.71 7.18 4.02
C PRO A 47 6.45 7.71 2.78
N ARG A 48 7.20 6.83 2.10
CA ARG A 48 7.93 7.14 0.86
C ARG A 48 7.04 7.61 -0.30
N PHE A 49 5.75 7.27 -0.30
CA PHE A 49 4.80 7.64 -1.35
C PHE A 49 3.79 8.70 -0.88
N LEU A 50 3.92 9.21 0.35
CA LEU A 50 2.94 10.12 0.96
C LEU A 50 2.68 11.36 0.10
N GLN A 51 3.74 12.01 -0.40
CA GLN A 51 3.60 13.20 -1.24
C GLN A 51 2.86 12.88 -2.54
N ALA A 52 3.29 11.84 -3.26
CA ALA A 52 2.67 11.45 -4.53
C ALA A 52 1.19 11.04 -4.37
N LEU A 53 0.85 10.36 -3.28
CA LEU A 53 -0.55 10.03 -2.94
C LEU A 53 -1.36 11.29 -2.61
N SER A 54 -0.75 12.24 -1.88
CA SER A 54 -1.39 13.52 -1.56
C SER A 54 -1.63 14.37 -2.81
N ASP A 55 -0.68 14.41 -3.74
CA ASP A 55 -0.79 15.13 -5.02
C ASP A 55 -1.93 14.57 -5.89
N LYS A 56 -2.25 13.28 -5.73
CA LYS A 56 -3.36 12.59 -6.41
C LYS A 56 -4.67 12.62 -5.60
N TYR A 57 -4.75 13.48 -4.57
CA TYR A 57 -5.93 13.67 -3.72
C TYR A 57 -6.42 12.39 -3.01
N CYS A 58 -5.52 11.45 -2.74
CA CYS A 58 -5.86 10.25 -1.98
C CYS A 58 -6.26 10.60 -0.54
N LEU A 59 -7.28 9.91 -0.03
CA LEU A 59 -7.73 10.06 1.35
C LEU A 59 -6.94 9.14 2.27
N PHE A 60 -6.44 9.69 3.37
CA PHE A 60 -5.70 8.94 4.38
C PHE A 60 -6.61 8.62 5.56
N HIS A 61 -6.74 7.33 5.86
CA HIS A 61 -7.51 6.86 7.01
C HIS A 61 -6.65 5.93 7.85
N ARG A 62 -6.68 6.12 9.17
CA ARG A 62 -6.10 5.15 10.12
C ARG A 62 -7.11 4.02 10.33
N ARG A 63 -7.28 3.20 9.30
CA ARG A 63 -8.15 2.02 9.28
C ARG A 63 -7.31 0.80 8.95
N GLY A 64 -7.32 -0.21 9.81
CA GLY A 64 -6.58 -1.45 9.63
C GLY A 64 -6.30 -2.15 10.95
N PRO A 65 -6.02 -3.45 10.93
CA PRO A 65 -5.60 -4.18 12.12
C PRO A 65 -4.27 -3.62 12.64
N TRP A 66 -4.07 -3.69 13.94
CA TRP A 66 -2.78 -3.38 14.54
C TRP A 66 -1.79 -4.49 14.20
N MET A 67 -0.60 -4.13 13.70
CA MET A 67 0.50 -5.08 13.48
C MET A 67 1.48 -5.02 14.64
N LEU A 68 1.84 -6.19 15.19
CA LEU A 68 2.96 -6.34 16.12
C LEU A 68 4.23 -6.67 15.34
N VAL A 69 5.25 -5.81 15.45
CA VAL A 69 6.57 -6.06 14.87
C VAL A 69 7.55 -6.37 15.99
N SER A 70 8.21 -7.53 15.91
CA SER A 70 9.23 -7.95 16.88
C SER A 70 10.43 -8.55 16.15
N ALA A 71 11.63 -8.14 16.56
CA ALA A 71 12.87 -8.71 16.07
C ALA A 71 13.91 -8.75 17.20
N LYS A 72 14.76 -9.78 17.19
CA LYS A 72 15.88 -9.89 18.15
C LYS A 72 16.87 -8.74 18.03
N GLN A 73 17.00 -8.17 16.82
CA GLN A 73 17.91 -7.08 16.52
C GLN A 73 17.11 -5.77 16.41
N PRO A 74 17.36 -4.78 17.30
CA PRO A 74 16.61 -3.52 17.30
C PRO A 74 16.67 -2.75 15.98
N ARG A 75 17.78 -2.88 15.24
CA ARG A 75 17.96 -2.24 13.93
C ARG A 75 16.90 -2.67 12.91
N LEU A 76 16.44 -3.92 12.97
CA LEU A 76 15.40 -4.41 12.05
C LEU A 76 14.04 -3.76 12.33
N VAL A 77 13.70 -3.55 13.61
CA VAL A 77 12.47 -2.84 14.00
C VAL A 77 12.56 -1.38 13.55
N GLN A 78 13.72 -0.73 13.71
CA GLN A 78 13.91 0.64 13.21
C GLN A 78 13.78 0.74 11.69
N SER A 79 14.36 -0.21 10.93
CA SER A 79 14.20 -0.24 9.47
C SER A 79 12.74 -0.40 9.04
N PHE A 80 11.92 -1.14 9.80
CA PHE A 80 10.47 -1.20 9.57
C PHE A 80 9.81 0.16 9.84
N LEU A 81 10.06 0.76 11.01
CA LEU A 81 9.44 2.02 11.43
C LEU A 81 9.80 3.20 10.53
N ASN A 82 11.05 3.26 10.06
CA ASN A 82 11.53 4.29 9.15
C ASN A 82 11.02 4.09 7.71
N GLY A 83 10.43 2.93 7.41
CA GLY A 83 10.02 2.57 6.06
C GLY A 83 11.21 2.26 5.13
N ASP A 84 12.38 1.96 5.67
CA ASP A 84 13.58 1.54 4.91
C ASP A 84 13.43 0.09 4.42
N ALA A 85 12.70 -0.72 5.17
CA ALA A 85 12.39 -2.09 4.79
C ALA A 85 11.15 -2.15 3.89
N PHE A 86 11.23 -2.95 2.83
CA PHE A 86 10.12 -3.18 1.93
C PHE A 86 9.26 -4.32 2.45
N PHE A 87 8.16 -3.97 3.12
CA PHE A 87 7.12 -4.92 3.50
C PHE A 87 5.89 -4.69 2.62
N SER A 88 5.21 -5.74 2.23
CA SER A 88 3.98 -5.72 1.46
C SER A 88 2.88 -6.48 2.18
N ARG A 89 1.63 -6.39 1.69
CA ARG A 89 0.54 -7.21 2.24
C ARG A 89 0.77 -8.73 2.07
N PHE A 90 1.73 -9.14 1.24
CA PHE A 90 2.12 -10.55 1.08
C PHE A 90 2.96 -11.08 2.25
N ASP A 91 3.60 -10.21 3.03
CA ASP A 91 4.55 -10.62 4.08
C ASP A 91 3.87 -10.98 5.41
N GLY A 92 2.54 -11.16 5.40
CA GLY A 92 1.77 -11.69 6.53
C GLY A 92 0.54 -10.86 6.95
N GLU A 93 0.30 -9.67 6.37
CA GLU A 93 -0.85 -8.83 6.77
C GLU A 93 -2.22 -9.41 6.39
N TRP A 94 -2.30 -10.26 5.35
CA TRP A 94 -3.57 -10.82 4.87
C TRP A 94 -3.79 -12.30 5.22
N CYS A 95 -2.76 -13.08 5.56
CA CYS A 95 -2.96 -14.50 5.89
C CYS A 95 -3.77 -14.72 7.18
N LEU A 96 -4.05 -13.66 7.94
CA LEU A 96 -5.01 -13.66 9.04
C LEU A 96 -6.37 -13.26 8.47
N GLY A 97 -7.04 -14.22 7.83
CA GLY A 97 -8.43 -14.05 7.43
C GLY A 97 -9.29 -13.72 8.65
N TYR A 98 -10.07 -12.66 8.54
CA TYR A 98 -11.32 -12.50 9.29
C TYR A 98 -12.48 -12.68 8.32
#